data_AF-L7TZ23-F1
#
_entry.id   AF-L7TZ23-F1
#
_cell.length_a   1.000
_cell.length_b   1.000
_cell.length_c   1.000
_cell.angle_alpha   90.00
_cell.angle_beta   90.00
_cell.angle_gamma   90.00
#
_symmetry.space_group_name_H-M   'P 1'
#
loop_
_entity.id
_entity.type
_entity.pdbx_description
1 polymer ?
#
loop_
_entity_poly.entity_id
_entity_poly.type
_entity_poly.pdbx_seq_one_letter_code
_entity_poly.pdbx_strand_id
1 'polypeptide(L)'
;MPREPPIVLPVLLPLLRHANPWALLLAREVGYPLSTASLLSERYAMKSDEKPFVRELLGRKRNLWVFRCDQRRFAGDFVVVDMAEPRPARRQVVVLDLKMGAPLVLGGGGAGVQLTHAQDAVDGVAARPGVIAAGLPFILATGDKDVILAWLRA
;
A
#
# COMPACT_ATOMS: atom_id res chain seq x y z
N MET A 1 10.20 -4.44 24.85
CA MET A 1 9.96 -5.31 23.68
C MET A 1 10.10 -4.46 22.43
N PRO A 2 10.81 -4.90 21.38
CA PRO A 2 10.80 -4.17 20.12
C PRO A 2 9.34 -4.11 19.64
N ARG A 3 8.84 -2.89 19.43
CA ARG A 3 7.51 -2.68 18.87
C ARG A 3 7.46 -3.36 17.50
N GLU A 4 6.32 -3.94 17.14
CA GLU A 4 6.20 -4.51 15.81
C GLU A 4 6.16 -3.37 14.77
N PRO A 5 6.84 -3.47 13.61
CA PRO A 5 6.75 -2.44 12.59
C PRO A 5 5.34 -2.32 11.99
N PRO A 6 4.94 -1.14 11.50
CA PRO A 6 3.60 -0.88 11.00
C PRO A 6 3.28 -1.77 9.79
N ILE A 7 2.06 -2.28 9.67
CA ILE A 7 1.68 -3.12 8.52
C ILE A 7 1.73 -2.38 7.18
N VAL A 8 1.61 -1.05 7.19
CA VAL A 8 1.64 -0.20 6.00
C VAL A 8 2.54 1.02 6.18
N LEU A 9 3.23 1.41 5.11
CA LEU A 9 4.01 2.65 5.01
C LEU A 9 3.55 3.49 3.82
N PRO A 10 3.53 4.83 3.90
CA PRO A 10 3.07 5.67 2.82
C PRO A 10 4.10 5.68 1.69
N VAL A 11 3.62 5.60 0.46
CA VAL A 11 4.50 5.74 -0.71
C VAL A 11 4.54 7.19 -1.15
N LEU A 12 5.69 7.84 -0.92
CA LEU A 12 5.91 9.23 -1.29
C LEU A 12 6.86 9.30 -2.49
N LEU A 13 6.39 9.87 -3.62
CA LEU A 13 7.19 10.02 -4.85
C LEU A 13 8.57 10.64 -4.62
N PRO A 14 8.74 11.70 -3.79
CA PRO A 14 10.06 12.25 -3.51
C PRO A 14 10.98 11.23 -2.82
N LEU A 15 10.43 10.40 -1.93
CA LEU A 15 11.21 9.43 -1.17
C LEU A 15 11.68 8.26 -2.02
N LEU A 16 10.95 7.89 -3.07
CA LEU A 16 11.35 6.82 -4.00
C LEU A 16 12.68 7.05 -4.72
N ARG A 17 13.25 8.26 -4.62
CA ARG A 17 14.58 8.62 -5.12
C ARG A 17 15.71 8.22 -4.17
N HIS A 18 15.44 8.03 -2.89
CA HIS A 18 16.44 7.58 -1.92
C HIS A 18 16.75 6.10 -2.10
N ALA A 19 17.96 5.71 -1.69
CA ALA A 19 18.40 4.31 -1.70
C ALA A 19 17.53 3.42 -0.79
N ASN A 20 17.10 3.95 0.36
CA ASN A 20 16.23 3.24 1.29
C ASN A 20 15.11 4.14 1.85
N PRO A 21 14.02 4.35 1.08
CA PRO A 21 12.90 5.20 1.52
C PRO A 21 12.21 4.69 2.78
N TRP A 22 12.14 3.37 2.95
CA TRP A 22 11.39 2.75 4.04
C TRP A 22 12.12 2.88 5.37
N ALA A 23 13.45 2.75 5.39
CA ALA A 23 14.23 3.01 6.60
C ALA A 23 14.07 4.46 7.08
N LEU A 24 14.01 5.43 6.17
CA LEU A 24 13.75 6.83 6.52
C LEU A 24 12.36 7.01 7.13
N LEU A 25 11.33 6.39 6.55
CA LEU A 25 9.97 6.45 7.08
C LEU A 25 9.85 5.76 8.44
N LEU A 26 10.44 4.59 8.61
CA LEU A 26 10.45 3.86 9.87
C LEU A 26 11.18 4.64 10.98
N ALA A 27 12.29 5.29 10.67
CA ALA A 27 13.00 6.12 11.63
C ALA A 27 12.21 7.40 11.99
N ARG A 28 11.59 8.05 11.00
CA ARG A 28 10.88 9.34 11.20
C ARG A 28 9.47 9.20 11.75
N GLU A 29 8.67 8.29 11.23
CA GLU A 29 7.25 8.12 11.61
C GLU A 29 7.09 7.22 12.84
N VAL A 30 7.96 6.21 13.00
CA VAL A 30 7.83 5.22 14.09
C VAL A 30 8.87 5.43 15.19
N GLY A 31 9.97 6.14 14.91
CA GLY A 31 11.02 6.43 15.88
C GLY A 31 12.04 5.30 16.07
N TYR A 32 12.16 4.38 15.10
CA TYR A 32 13.20 3.35 15.17
C TYR A 32 14.60 3.95 15.00
N PRO A 33 15.62 3.42 15.72
CA PRO A 33 17.02 3.69 15.38
C PRO A 33 17.30 3.32 13.92
N LEU A 34 18.17 4.08 13.23
CA LEU A 34 18.45 3.87 11.80
C LEU A 34 18.94 2.46 11.46
N SER A 35 19.71 1.82 12.35
CA SER A 35 20.15 0.44 12.19
C SER A 35 18.98 -0.54 12.17
N THR A 36 18.07 -0.43 13.15
CA THR A 36 16.83 -1.21 13.23
C THR A 36 15.90 -0.91 12.05
N ALA A 37 15.74 0.36 11.69
CA ALA A 37 14.92 0.78 10.56
C ALA A 37 15.44 0.20 9.23
N SER A 38 16.76 0.13 9.06
CA SER A 38 17.39 -0.46 7.88
C SER A 38 17.10 -1.96 7.78
N LEU A 39 17.23 -2.71 8.89
CA LEU A 39 16.89 -4.14 8.92
C LEU A 39 15.40 -4.37 8.63
N LEU A 40 14.52 -3.55 9.21
CA LEU A 40 13.07 -3.68 9.01
C LEU A 40 12.60 -3.23 7.62
N SER A 41 13.36 -2.35 6.96
CA SER A 41 13.02 -1.81 5.63
C SER A 41 12.88 -2.88 4.55
N GLU A 42 13.59 -4.00 4.69
CA GLU A 42 13.53 -5.12 3.76
C GLU A 42 12.11 -5.69 3.65
N ARG A 43 11.29 -5.58 4.70
CA ARG A 43 9.88 -6.00 4.70
C ARG A 43 8.99 -5.19 3.76
N TYR A 44 9.44 -4.02 3.33
CA TYR A 44 8.69 -3.12 2.43
C TYR A 44 9.38 -2.97 1.08
N ALA A 45 10.51 -3.65 0.86
CA ALA A 45 11.24 -3.58 -0.40
C ALA A 45 10.30 -3.82 -1.58
N MET A 46 10.45 -2.98 -2.61
CA MET A 46 9.66 -3.12 -3.83
C MET A 46 10.44 -3.94 -4.85
N LYS A 47 9.72 -4.78 -5.57
CA LYS A 47 10.20 -5.48 -6.76
C LYS A 47 10.40 -4.49 -7.91
N SER A 48 11.14 -4.93 -8.94
CA SER A 48 11.55 -4.08 -10.06
C SER A 48 10.38 -3.53 -10.87
N ASP A 49 9.25 -4.24 -10.90
CA ASP A 49 8.01 -3.94 -11.60
C ASP A 49 7.03 -3.09 -10.78
N GLU A 50 7.02 -3.24 -9.46
CA GLU A 50 6.20 -2.45 -8.54
C GLU A 50 6.59 -0.96 -8.52
N LYS A 51 7.89 -0.65 -8.56
CA LYS A 51 8.36 0.75 -8.49
C LYS A 51 7.91 1.58 -9.71
N PRO A 52 8.05 1.11 -10.97
CA PRO A 52 7.45 1.77 -12.13
C PRO A 52 5.93 1.95 -12.01
N PHE A 53 5.20 0.90 -11.57
CA PHE A 53 3.76 0.96 -11.37
C PHE A 53 3.34 2.10 -10.43
N VAL A 54 3.92 2.18 -9.23
CA VAL A 54 3.53 3.24 -8.27
C VAL A 54 3.95 4.62 -8.77
N ARG A 55 5.09 4.74 -9.45
CA ARG A 55 5.50 6.02 -10.05
C ARG A 55 4.53 6.49 -11.13
N GLU A 56 4.03 5.58 -11.95
CA GLU A 56 3.04 5.88 -12.97
C GLU A 56 1.69 6.25 -12.36
N LEU A 57 1.22 5.47 -11.38
CA LEU A 57 -0.04 5.71 -10.67
C LEU A 57 -0.06 7.10 -10.02
N LEU A 58 0.93 7.39 -9.17
CA LEU A 58 1.04 8.67 -8.46
C LEU A 58 1.42 9.85 -9.38
N GLY A 59 2.08 9.56 -10.51
CA GLY A 59 2.38 10.56 -11.53
C GLY A 59 1.12 11.07 -12.24
N ARG A 60 0.15 10.19 -12.47
CA ARG A 60 -1.07 10.47 -13.24
C ARG A 60 -2.26 10.92 -12.38
N LYS A 61 -2.45 10.35 -11.18
CA LYS A 61 -3.58 10.67 -10.29
C LYS A 61 -3.07 11.17 -8.95
N ARG A 62 -3.10 12.49 -8.76
CA ARG A 62 -2.61 13.16 -7.53
C ARG A 62 -3.53 13.00 -6.32
N ASN A 63 -4.80 12.63 -6.56
CA ASN A 63 -5.79 12.33 -5.53
C ASN A 63 -5.61 10.93 -4.93
N LEU A 64 -4.81 10.05 -5.54
CA LEU A 64 -4.58 8.72 -4.98
C LEU A 64 -3.44 8.74 -3.98
N TRP A 65 -3.72 8.22 -2.78
CA TRP A 65 -2.70 7.93 -1.79
C TRP A 65 -2.41 6.43 -1.82
N VAL A 66 -1.13 6.08 -1.88
CA VAL A 66 -0.69 4.69 -1.99
C VAL A 66 0.12 4.36 -0.75
N PHE A 67 -0.11 3.19 -0.18
CA PHE A 67 0.59 2.65 0.97
C PHE A 67 1.18 1.30 0.60
N ARG A 68 2.46 1.07 0.88
CA ARG A 68 3.14 -0.21 0.72
C ARG A 68 2.85 -1.08 1.93
N CYS A 69 2.33 -2.29 1.69
CA CYS A 69 2.14 -3.29 2.72
C CYS A 69 3.47 -3.98 3.10
N ASP A 70 3.50 -4.51 4.31
CA ASP A 70 4.53 -5.40 4.80
C ASP A 70 4.41 -6.77 4.12
N GLN A 71 5.37 -7.10 3.26
CA GLN A 71 5.32 -8.30 2.41
C GLN A 71 5.32 -9.61 3.20
N ARG A 72 5.67 -9.59 4.49
CA ARG A 72 5.66 -10.79 5.36
C ARG A 72 4.29 -11.07 5.97
N ARG A 73 3.31 -10.16 5.82
CA ARG A 73 2.01 -10.25 6.49
C ARG A 73 0.86 -10.70 5.60
N PHE A 74 1.08 -11.03 4.32
CA PHE A 74 0.01 -11.46 3.40
C PHE A 74 -1.18 -10.48 3.37
N ALA A 75 -0.84 -9.19 3.25
CA ALA A 75 -1.73 -8.04 3.30
C ALA A 75 -1.92 -7.38 1.92
N GLY A 76 -1.55 -8.09 0.85
CA GLY A 76 -1.35 -7.55 -0.49
C GLY A 76 -0.03 -6.80 -0.65
N ASP A 77 0.14 -6.19 -1.82
CA ASP A 77 1.30 -5.35 -2.15
C ASP A 77 1.08 -3.89 -1.77
N PHE A 78 -0.14 -3.38 -1.95
CA PHE A 78 -0.48 -1.98 -1.71
C PHE A 78 -1.90 -1.79 -1.18
N VAL A 79 -2.10 -0.73 -0.39
CA VAL A 79 -3.41 -0.13 -0.16
C VAL A 79 -3.46 1.20 -0.91
N VAL A 80 -4.51 1.41 -1.69
CA VAL A 80 -4.76 2.65 -2.43
C VAL A 80 -6.02 3.29 -1.88
N VAL A 81 -5.94 4.57 -1.56
CA VAL A 81 -7.07 5.38 -1.08
C VAL A 81 -7.31 6.51 -2.07
N ASP A 82 -8.54 6.62 -2.55
CA ASP A 82 -8.96 7.79 -3.32
C ASP A 82 -9.36 8.93 -2.36
N MET A 83 -8.57 10.00 -2.39
CA MET A 83 -8.76 11.20 -1.56
C MET A 83 -9.65 12.26 -2.22
N ALA A 84 -10.26 11.98 -3.39
CA ALA A 84 -11.16 12.91 -4.06
C ALA A 84 -12.42 13.21 -3.22
N GLU A 85 -12.89 12.24 -2.43
CA GLU A 85 -13.95 12.46 -1.44
C GLU A 85 -13.35 13.00 -0.13
N PRO A 86 -13.72 14.23 0.30
CA PRO A 86 -13.15 14.84 1.50
C PRO A 86 -13.50 14.08 2.78
N ARG A 87 -14.63 13.37 2.84
CA ARG A 87 -15.10 12.66 4.05
C ARG A 87 -14.41 11.30 4.20
N PRO A 88 -13.62 11.06 5.27
CA PRO A 88 -12.90 9.79 5.44
C PRO A 88 -13.79 8.54 5.43
N ALA A 89 -15.04 8.66 5.87
CA ALA A 89 -16.02 7.57 5.90
C ALA A 89 -16.64 7.21 4.54
N ARG A 90 -16.29 7.93 3.46
CA ARG A 90 -16.84 7.72 2.11
C ARG A 90 -15.78 7.56 1.03
N ARG A 91 -14.50 7.58 1.41
CA ARG A 91 -13.39 7.38 0.48
C ARG A 91 -13.41 5.96 -0.07
N GLN A 92 -12.90 5.79 -1.28
CA GLN A 92 -12.72 4.46 -1.83
C GLN A 92 -11.37 3.90 -1.41
N VAL A 93 -11.37 2.65 -0.98
CA VAL A 93 -10.17 1.93 -0.56
C VAL A 93 -10.06 0.66 -1.38
N VAL A 94 -8.88 0.43 -1.91
CA VAL A 94 -8.55 -0.76 -2.67
C VAL A 94 -7.29 -1.38 -2.11
N VAL A 95 -7.32 -2.67 -1.82
CA VAL A 95 -6.13 -3.47 -1.51
C VAL A 95 -5.73 -4.22 -2.77
N LEU A 96 -4.48 -4.01 -3.19
CA LEU A 96 -3.92 -4.50 -4.45
C LEU A 96 -2.93 -5.64 -4.19
N ASP A 97 -2.98 -6.66 -5.04
CA ASP A 97 -1.96 -7.70 -5.16
C ASP A 97 -1.59 -7.82 -6.65
N LEU A 98 -0.37 -7.42 -7.01
CA LEU A 98 0.09 -7.37 -8.39
C LEU A 98 0.56 -8.75 -8.83
N LYS A 99 -0.02 -9.23 -9.92
CA LYS A 99 0.32 -10.53 -10.51
C LYS A 99 0.67 -10.36 -11.97
N MET A 100 1.93 -10.60 -12.30
CA MET A 100 2.45 -10.48 -13.66
C MET A 100 1.64 -11.31 -14.66
N GLY A 101 1.13 -10.65 -15.70
CA GLY A 101 0.35 -11.27 -16.78
C GLY A 101 -1.06 -11.75 -16.38
N ALA A 102 -1.52 -11.48 -15.16
CA ALA A 102 -2.83 -11.91 -14.70
C ALA A 102 -3.95 -10.94 -15.14
N PRO A 103 -5.17 -11.44 -15.42
CA PRO A 103 -6.33 -10.58 -15.65
C PRO A 103 -6.75 -9.87 -14.36
N LEU A 104 -7.54 -8.80 -14.50
CA LEU A 104 -8.18 -8.14 -13.35
C LEU A 104 -9.21 -9.06 -12.71
N VAL A 105 -9.03 -9.34 -11.43
CA VAL A 105 -9.99 -10.05 -10.59
C VAL A 105 -10.34 -9.17 -9.40
N LEU A 106 -11.64 -8.88 -9.25
CA LEU A 106 -12.18 -8.12 -8.13
C LEU A 106 -12.87 -9.05 -7.13
N GLY A 107 -12.86 -8.66 -5.85
CA GLY A 107 -13.79 -9.23 -4.86
C GLY A 107 -13.43 -10.59 -4.29
N GLY A 108 -12.16 -10.81 -3.91
CA GLY A 108 -11.73 -11.91 -3.02
C GLY A 108 -11.80 -13.34 -3.57
N GLY A 109 -12.73 -13.65 -4.48
CA GLY A 109 -13.02 -15.00 -4.99
C GLY A 109 -11.96 -15.63 -5.89
N GLY A 110 -10.87 -14.91 -6.20
CA GLY A 110 -9.67 -15.44 -6.88
C GLY A 110 -8.37 -14.86 -6.32
N ALA A 111 -8.46 -14.07 -5.25
CA ALA A 111 -7.32 -13.53 -4.56
C ALA A 111 -6.89 -14.55 -3.51
N GLY A 112 -5.94 -15.41 -3.87
CA GLY A 112 -5.40 -16.43 -2.96
C GLY A 112 -4.87 -15.88 -1.63
N VAL A 113 -4.29 -16.77 -0.83
CA VAL A 113 -3.75 -16.60 0.53
C VAL A 113 -3.06 -15.25 0.84
N GLN A 114 -2.56 -14.53 -0.17
CA GLN A 114 -1.88 -13.24 -0.06
C GLN A 114 -2.76 -12.04 0.34
N LEU A 115 -4.10 -12.17 0.39
CA LEU A 115 -5.01 -11.12 0.88
C LEU A 115 -5.72 -11.48 2.20
N THR A 116 -5.26 -12.54 2.89
CA THR A 116 -5.85 -13.00 4.16
C THR A 116 -5.85 -11.90 5.24
N HIS A 117 -4.85 -11.01 5.22
CA HIS A 117 -4.69 -9.91 6.17
C HIS A 117 -4.93 -8.53 5.54
N ALA A 118 -5.74 -8.46 4.47
CA ALA A 118 -6.09 -7.20 3.84
C ALA A 118 -6.79 -6.23 4.82
N GLN A 119 -7.63 -6.75 5.72
CA GLN A 119 -8.27 -5.94 6.76
C GLN A 119 -7.24 -5.28 7.67
N ASP A 120 -6.22 -6.02 8.13
CA ASP A 120 -5.17 -5.47 8.99
C ASP A 120 -4.42 -4.31 8.28
N ALA A 121 -4.22 -4.42 6.97
CA ALA A 121 -3.60 -3.37 6.16
C ALA A 121 -4.45 -2.09 6.14
N VAL A 122 -5.77 -2.26 5.94
CA VAL A 122 -6.73 -1.16 5.93
C VAL A 122 -6.85 -0.54 7.32
N ASP A 123 -6.85 -1.34 8.38
CA ASP A 123 -6.85 -0.84 9.76
C ASP A 123 -5.56 -0.05 10.07
N GLY A 124 -4.42 -0.50 9.54
CA GLY A 124 -3.16 0.24 9.60
C GLY A 124 -3.22 1.60 8.88
N VAL A 125 -4.00 1.72 7.81
CA VAL A 125 -4.29 3.01 7.17
C VAL A 125 -5.29 3.83 7.99
N ALA A 126 -6.34 3.22 8.53
CA ALA A 126 -7.37 3.87 9.36
C ALA A 126 -6.81 4.44 10.68
N ALA A 127 -5.74 3.84 11.21
CA ALA A 127 -5.02 4.36 12.37
C ALA A 127 -4.34 5.72 12.09
N ARG A 128 -4.22 6.14 10.82
CA ARG A 128 -3.70 7.45 10.42
C ARG A 128 -4.82 8.49 10.44
N PRO A 129 -4.70 9.57 11.23
CA PRO A 129 -5.74 10.58 11.34
C PRO A 129 -6.13 11.17 9.98
N GLY A 130 -7.42 11.20 9.70
CA GLY A 130 -7.98 11.88 8.53
C GLY A 130 -7.75 11.16 7.20
N VAL A 131 -7.30 9.90 7.17
CA VAL A 131 -7.13 9.12 5.93
C VAL A 131 -8.38 8.32 5.57
N ILE A 132 -8.87 7.46 6.45
CA ILE A 132 -10.14 6.74 6.29
C ILE A 132 -10.78 6.52 7.65
N ALA A 133 -12.09 6.26 7.68
CA ALA A 133 -12.74 5.81 8.91
C ALA A 133 -12.40 4.34 9.20
N ALA A 134 -12.41 3.94 10.48
CA ALA A 134 -12.26 2.55 10.86
C ALA A 134 -13.45 1.71 10.35
N GLY A 135 -13.19 0.46 9.97
CA GLY A 135 -14.22 -0.47 9.47
C GLY A 135 -14.79 -0.11 8.09
N LEU A 136 -14.13 0.78 7.34
CA LEU A 136 -14.55 1.14 6.00
C LEU A 136 -14.43 -0.07 5.07
N PRO A 137 -15.46 -0.36 4.24
CA PRO A 137 -15.34 -1.41 3.24
C PRO A 137 -14.24 -1.08 2.23
N PHE A 138 -13.60 -2.12 1.73
CA PHE A 138 -12.55 -2.01 0.71
C PHE A 138 -12.77 -3.04 -0.40
N ILE A 139 -12.20 -2.74 -1.56
CA ILE A 139 -12.20 -3.62 -2.72
C ILE A 139 -10.87 -4.38 -2.74
N LEU A 140 -10.94 -5.69 -2.90
CA LEU A 140 -9.77 -6.49 -3.24
C LEU A 140 -9.62 -6.52 -4.75
N ALA A 141 -8.44 -6.15 -5.27
CA ALA A 141 -8.13 -6.23 -6.68
C ALA A 141 -6.79 -6.94 -6.91
N THR A 142 -6.80 -7.91 -7.81
CA THR A 142 -5.58 -8.59 -8.26
C THR A 142 -5.47 -8.52 -9.76
N GLY A 143 -4.27 -8.45 -10.30
CA GLY A 143 -4.04 -8.40 -11.73
C GLY A 143 -2.68 -7.85 -12.10
N ASP A 144 -2.39 -7.85 -13.40
CA ASP A 144 -1.20 -7.23 -13.93
C ASP A 144 -1.24 -5.70 -13.74
N LYS A 145 -0.06 -5.11 -13.58
CA LYS A 145 0.13 -3.66 -13.41
C LYS A 145 -0.64 -2.84 -14.45
N ASP A 146 -0.65 -3.24 -15.72
CA ASP A 146 -1.21 -2.43 -16.79
C ASP A 146 -2.75 -2.46 -16.75
N VAL A 147 -3.32 -3.60 -16.40
CA VAL A 147 -4.76 -3.78 -16.24
C VAL A 147 -5.26 -3.06 -14.99
N ILE A 148 -4.53 -3.16 -13.87
CA ILE A 148 -4.84 -2.43 -12.63
C ILE A 148 -4.76 -0.92 -12.85
N LEU A 149 -3.73 -0.44 -13.54
CA LEU A 149 -3.62 0.97 -13.91
C LEU A 149 -4.79 1.43 -14.79
N ALA A 150 -5.20 0.63 -15.77
CA ALA A 150 -6.34 0.95 -16.62
C ALA A 150 -7.65 1.03 -15.83
N TRP A 151 -7.86 0.11 -14.88
CA TRP A 151 -9.05 0.09 -14.04
C TRP A 151 -9.10 1.24 -13.04
N LEU A 152 -8.00 1.56 -12.35
CA LEU A 152 -7.91 2.73 -11.44
C LEU A 152 -8.00 4.08 -12.19
N ARG A 153 -7.95 4.08 -13.52
CA ARG A 153 -8.16 5.28 -14.35
C ARG A 153 -9.63 5.58 -14.63
N ALA A 154 -10.45 4.54 -14.74
CA ALA A 154 -11.89 4.62 -15.02
C ALA A 154 -12.63 5.34 -13.88
#